data_AF-A0A1H3REN2-F1
#
_entry.id   AF-A0A1H3REN2-F1
#
_cell.length_a   1.000
_cell.length_b   1.000
_cell.length_c   1.000
_cell.angle_alpha   90.00
_cell.angle_beta   90.00
_cell.angle_gamma   90.00
#
_symmetry.space_group_name_H-M   'P 1'
#
loop_
_entity.id
_entity.type
_entity.pdbx_description
1 polymer ?
#
loop_
_entity_poly.entity_id
_entity_poly.type
_entity_poly.pdbx_seq_one_letter_code
_entity_poly.pdbx_strand_id
1 'polypeptide(L)'
;MDNFIKDIVTYTKTGNSNILLTNYSSEIVNTLSFNTAIIDVLSWLKLGYKREQWMKDKKYMKHKPLKINMDHTWCEILKELVENDDRFSNYFTITDTAFDFKETISEEIRLESRKTAFNLYNPQMRK
;
A
#
# COMPACT_ATOMS: atom_id res chain seq x y z
N MET A 1 -3.22 17.98 3.67
CA MET A 1 -3.00 16.59 4.13
C MET A 1 -3.48 15.69 3.03
N ASP A 2 -2.54 15.08 2.33
CA ASP A 2 -2.84 14.22 1.19
C ASP A 2 -3.58 12.96 1.69
N ASN A 3 -4.78 12.75 1.15
CA ASN A 3 -5.70 11.67 1.50
C ASN A 3 -5.36 10.37 0.77
N PHE A 4 -4.14 10.21 0.26
CA PHE A 4 -3.71 9.10 -0.60
C PHE A 4 -4.20 7.71 -0.18
N ILE A 5 -4.07 7.33 1.10
CA ILE A 5 -4.55 6.02 1.56
C ILE A 5 -6.08 5.88 1.45
N LYS A 6 -6.84 6.96 1.67
CA LYS A 6 -8.30 6.96 1.47
C LYS A 6 -8.64 6.80 0.00
N ASP A 7 -7.83 7.35 -0.90
CA ASP A 7 -8.01 7.21 -2.35
C ASP A 7 -7.71 5.77 -2.80
N ILE A 8 -6.65 5.14 -2.28
CA ILE A 8 -6.38 3.69 -2.47
C ILE A 8 -7.57 2.86 -2.00
N VAL A 9 -8.14 3.15 -0.82
CA VAL A 9 -9.32 2.44 -0.32
C VAL A 9 -10.54 2.71 -1.19
N THR A 10 -10.73 3.95 -1.65
CA THR A 10 -11.86 4.32 -2.52
C THR A 10 -11.79 3.59 -3.84
N TYR A 11 -10.60 3.46 -4.43
CA TYR A 11 -10.37 2.63 -5.61
C TYR A 11 -10.86 1.20 -5.40
N THR A 12 -10.55 0.55 -4.26
CA THR A 12 -11.02 -0.84 -4.02
C THR A 12 -12.54 -0.98 -3.93
N LYS A 13 -13.27 0.12 -3.72
CA LYS A 13 -14.74 0.13 -3.63
C LYS A 13 -15.40 0.49 -4.96
N THR A 14 -14.78 1.36 -5.76
CA THR A 14 -15.38 1.93 -6.97
C THR A 14 -14.79 1.36 -8.26
N GLY A 15 -13.58 0.80 -8.22
CA GLY A 15 -12.79 0.42 -9.39
C GLY A 15 -12.26 1.61 -10.21
N ASN A 16 -12.50 2.85 -9.76
CA ASN A 16 -12.13 4.05 -10.52
C ASN A 16 -10.64 4.40 -10.33
N SER A 17 -9.80 3.97 -11.27
CA SER A 17 -8.35 4.19 -11.25
C SER A 17 -7.95 5.67 -11.33
N ASN A 18 -8.79 6.54 -11.89
CA ASN A 18 -8.49 7.98 -12.04
C ASN A 18 -8.42 8.70 -10.69
N ILE A 19 -8.97 8.11 -9.62
CA ILE A 19 -8.87 8.63 -8.25
C ILE A 19 -7.49 8.32 -7.66
N LEU A 20 -6.82 7.29 -8.16
CA LEU A 20 -5.57 6.76 -7.61
C LEU A 20 -4.36 7.19 -8.42
N LEU A 21 -4.43 7.07 -9.75
CA LEU A 21 -3.31 7.23 -10.66
C LEU A 21 -3.30 8.63 -11.29
N THR A 22 -2.11 9.23 -11.37
CA THR A 22 -1.90 10.57 -11.92
C THR A 22 -1.22 10.52 -13.28
N ASN A 23 -0.17 9.72 -13.42
CA ASN A 23 0.64 9.63 -14.64
C ASN A 23 0.66 8.23 -15.27
N TYR A 24 -0.06 7.28 -14.67
CA TYR A 24 -0.04 5.87 -15.07
C TYR A 24 -1.38 5.50 -15.75
N SER A 25 -1.33 5.15 -17.03
CA SER A 25 -2.52 4.70 -17.77
C SER A 25 -2.86 3.26 -17.39
N SER A 26 -4.06 3.06 -16.84
CA SER A 26 -4.60 1.75 -16.50
C SER A 26 -4.93 0.88 -17.72
N GLU A 27 -4.89 1.43 -18.95
CA GLU A 27 -5.19 0.71 -20.19
C GLU A 27 -4.12 -0.33 -20.58
N ILE A 28 -2.95 -0.30 -19.94
CA ILE A 28 -1.79 -1.19 -20.25
C ILE A 28 -1.61 -2.29 -19.19
N VAL A 29 -2.34 -2.22 -18.07
CA VAL A 29 -2.02 -3.01 -16.87
C VAL A 29 -2.92 -4.23 -16.78
N ASN A 30 -2.34 -5.38 -16.43
CA ASN A 30 -3.13 -6.53 -15.99
C ASN A 30 -3.96 -6.12 -14.75
N THR A 31 -5.23 -5.80 -14.95
CA THR A 31 -6.15 -5.30 -13.92
C THR A 31 -6.21 -6.21 -12.69
N LEU A 32 -6.09 -7.52 -12.88
CA LEU A 32 -6.06 -8.49 -11.78
C LEU A 32 -4.79 -8.30 -10.93
N SER A 33 -3.64 -8.19 -11.59
CA SER A 33 -2.35 -8.00 -10.93
C SER A 33 -2.26 -6.62 -10.26
N PHE A 34 -2.82 -5.58 -10.87
CA PHE A 34 -2.93 -4.25 -10.26
C PHE A 34 -3.81 -4.30 -9.00
N ASN A 35 -5.00 -4.89 -9.10
CA ASN A 35 -5.88 -5.07 -7.94
C ASN A 35 -5.17 -5.85 -6.82
N THR A 36 -4.42 -6.89 -7.18
CA THR A 36 -3.65 -7.69 -6.21
C THR A 36 -2.61 -6.83 -5.50
N ALA A 37 -1.85 -6.01 -6.23
CA ALA A 37 -0.87 -5.09 -5.65
C ALA A 37 -1.51 -4.12 -4.66
N ILE A 38 -2.64 -3.50 -5.03
CA ILE A 38 -3.36 -2.57 -4.16
C ILE A 38 -3.89 -3.28 -2.90
N ILE A 39 -4.46 -4.47 -3.04
CA ILE A 39 -4.94 -5.30 -1.93
C ILE A 39 -3.81 -5.63 -0.97
N ASP A 40 -2.63 -5.99 -1.48
CA ASP A 40 -1.49 -6.36 -0.66
C ASP A 40 -0.88 -5.15 0.07
N VAL A 41 -0.85 -3.96 -0.56
CA VAL A 41 -0.48 -2.70 0.11
C VAL A 41 -1.44 -2.37 1.26
N LEU A 42 -2.76 -2.40 1.02
CA LEU A 42 -3.75 -2.12 2.07
C LEU A 42 -3.72 -3.16 3.21
N SER A 43 -3.52 -4.43 2.86
CA SER A 43 -3.38 -5.52 3.83
C SER A 43 -2.14 -5.35 4.68
N TRP A 44 -1.01 -4.96 4.08
CA TRP A 44 0.22 -4.63 4.77
C TRP A 44 0.07 -3.46 5.73
N LEU A 45 -0.56 -2.36 5.29
CA LEU A 45 -0.85 -1.19 6.14
C LEU A 45 -1.74 -1.54 7.32
N LYS A 46 -2.81 -2.29 7.08
CA LYS A 46 -3.74 -2.77 8.12
C LYS A 46 -3.02 -3.66 9.15
N LEU A 47 -2.17 -4.57 8.69
CA LEU A 47 -1.34 -5.39 9.58
C LEU A 47 -0.32 -4.54 10.34
N GLY A 48 0.23 -3.50 9.71
CA GLY A 48 1.08 -2.50 10.33
C GLY A 48 0.42 -1.88 11.56
N TYR A 49 -0.84 -1.44 11.45
CA TYR A 49 -1.57 -0.89 12.60
C TYR A 49 -1.84 -1.91 13.70
N LYS A 50 -2.19 -3.16 13.35
CA LYS A 50 -2.33 -4.23 14.35
C LYS A 50 -1.04 -4.45 15.14
N ARG A 51 0.11 -4.36 14.48
CA ARG A 51 1.42 -4.44 15.16
C ARG A 51 1.66 -3.25 16.09
N GLU A 52 1.24 -2.05 15.74
CA GLU A 52 1.27 -0.88 16.66
C GLU A 52 0.52 -1.17 17.96
N GLN A 53 -0.68 -1.73 17.85
CA GLN A 53 -1.48 -2.10 19.02
C GLN A 53 -0.77 -3.17 19.86
N TRP A 54 -0.20 -4.18 19.22
CA TRP A 54 0.55 -5.23 19.92
C TRP A 54 1.83 -4.73 20.61
N MET A 55 2.54 -3.77 20.01
CA MET A 55 3.71 -3.15 20.64
C MET A 55 3.31 -2.36 21.90
N LYS A 56 2.16 -1.65 21.86
CA LYS A 56 1.59 -1.00 23.04
C LYS A 56 1.22 -2.01 24.13
N ASP A 57 0.76 -3.18 23.74
CA ASP A 57 0.47 -4.31 24.65
C ASP A 57 1.75 -5.05 25.12
N LYS A 58 2.94 -4.46 24.93
CA LYS A 58 4.26 -5.01 25.29
C LYS A 58 4.58 -6.38 24.65
N LYS A 59 3.95 -6.71 23.52
CA LYS A 59 4.39 -7.86 22.71
C LYS A 59 5.63 -7.46 21.94
N TYR A 60 6.67 -8.30 21.96
CA TYR A 60 7.87 -8.10 21.15
C TYR A 60 7.56 -8.23 19.66
N MET A 61 7.17 -7.13 19.05
CA MET A 61 6.84 -7.00 17.64
C MET A 61 7.59 -5.83 17.03
N LYS A 62 7.85 -5.91 15.73
CA LYS A 62 8.44 -4.82 14.94
C LYS A 62 7.67 -4.63 13.65
N HIS A 63 7.72 -3.42 13.11
CA HIS A 63 7.33 -3.19 11.73
C HIS A 63 8.20 -4.03 10.79
N LYS A 64 7.58 -4.49 9.71
CA LYS A 64 8.27 -5.22 8.66
C LYS A 64 7.78 -4.65 7.32
N PRO A 65 8.68 -4.47 6.36
CA PRO A 65 8.29 -4.09 5.01
C PRO A 65 7.40 -5.17 4.39
N LEU A 66 6.66 -4.78 3.35
CA LEU A 66 6.01 -5.75 2.47
C LEU A 66 7.11 -6.40 1.61
N LYS A 67 7.25 -7.72 1.72
CA LYS A 67 8.19 -8.47 0.90
C LYS A 67 7.60 -8.67 -0.49
N ILE A 68 8.34 -8.26 -1.49
CA ILE A 68 7.97 -8.40 -2.90
C ILE A 68 8.86 -9.45 -3.56
N ASN A 69 8.28 -10.25 -4.46
CA ASN A 69 8.99 -11.20 -5.31
C ASN A 69 8.69 -10.87 -6.77
N MET A 70 9.73 -10.54 -7.54
CA MET A 70 9.60 -10.15 -8.95
C MET A 70 9.15 -11.30 -9.86
N ASP A 71 9.14 -12.55 -9.38
CA ASP A 71 8.51 -13.67 -10.10
C ASP A 71 6.97 -13.53 -10.18
N HIS A 72 6.38 -12.57 -9.45
CA HIS A 72 4.95 -12.29 -9.47
C HIS A 72 4.64 -10.95 -10.14
N THR A 73 3.79 -10.97 -11.17
CA THR A 73 3.41 -9.78 -11.96
C THR A 73 2.83 -8.62 -11.13
N TRP A 74 2.16 -8.89 -10.00
CA TRP A 74 1.67 -7.82 -9.14
C TRP A 74 2.80 -7.08 -8.42
N CYS A 75 3.94 -7.73 -8.15
CA CYS A 75 5.12 -7.09 -7.59
C CYS A 75 5.81 -6.18 -8.62
N GLU A 76 5.83 -6.59 -9.89
CA GLU A 76 6.34 -5.77 -11.00
C GLU A 76 5.51 -4.49 -11.15
N ILE A 77 4.18 -4.62 -11.11
CA ILE A 77 3.27 -3.45 -11.12
C ILE A 77 3.52 -2.55 -9.90
N LEU A 78 3.66 -3.13 -8.71
CA LEU A 78 3.93 -2.34 -7.51
C LEU A 78 5.26 -1.58 -7.63
N LYS A 79 6.27 -2.19 -8.26
CA LYS A 79 7.53 -1.53 -8.56
C LYS A 79 7.36 -0.39 -9.55
N GLU A 80 6.66 -0.64 -10.65
CA GLU A 80 6.40 0.37 -11.67
C GLU A 80 5.64 1.57 -11.11
N LEU A 81 4.67 1.35 -10.20
CA LEU A 81 3.96 2.41 -9.51
C LEU A 81 4.89 3.27 -8.65
N VAL A 82 5.75 2.65 -7.85
CA VAL A 82 6.70 3.39 -7.00
C VAL A 82 7.74 4.15 -7.82
N GLU A 83 8.10 3.66 -9.01
CA GLU A 83 9.09 4.31 -9.88
C GLU A 83 8.49 5.41 -10.77
N ASN A 84 7.23 5.28 -11.20
CA ASN A 84 6.67 6.11 -12.26
C ASN A 84 5.40 6.89 -11.90
N ASP A 85 4.72 6.59 -10.78
CA ASP A 85 3.59 7.40 -10.31
C ASP A 85 4.00 8.29 -9.13
N ASP A 86 3.78 9.60 -9.28
CA ASP A 86 4.19 10.61 -8.30
C ASP A 86 3.60 10.37 -6.92
N ARG A 87 2.35 9.88 -6.82
CA ARG A 87 1.71 9.67 -5.52
C ARG A 87 2.33 8.49 -4.80
N PHE A 88 2.60 7.40 -5.53
CA PHE A 88 3.29 6.25 -4.97
C PHE A 88 4.75 6.57 -4.60
N SER A 89 5.50 7.23 -5.48
CA SER A 89 6.93 7.55 -5.28
C SER A 89 7.19 8.58 -4.16
N ASN A 90 6.19 9.41 -3.86
CA ASN A 90 6.23 10.35 -2.75
C ASN A 90 6.08 9.65 -1.38
N TYR A 91 5.30 8.57 -1.32
CA TYR A 91 4.97 7.87 -0.07
C TYR A 91 5.82 6.64 0.20
N PHE A 92 6.15 5.90 -0.85
CA PHE A 92 6.73 4.57 -0.75
C PHE A 92 8.08 4.49 -1.45
N THR A 93 8.84 3.48 -1.08
CA THR A 93 10.10 3.11 -1.70
C THR A 93 10.21 1.60 -1.78
N ILE A 94 10.99 1.13 -2.75
CA ILE A 94 11.39 -0.27 -2.85
C ILE A 94 12.91 -0.31 -2.80
N THR A 95 13.46 -1.06 -1.84
CA THR A 95 14.89 -1.34 -1.75
C THR A 95 15.07 -2.86 -1.73
N ASP A 96 15.81 -3.37 -2.70
CA ASP A 96 15.93 -4.81 -3.01
C ASP A 96 14.57 -5.48 -3.21
N THR A 97 14.05 -6.13 -2.16
CA THR A 97 12.78 -6.88 -2.11
C THR A 97 11.86 -6.38 -1.01
N ALA A 98 12.12 -5.17 -0.49
CA ALA A 98 11.37 -4.56 0.59
C ALA A 98 10.64 -3.32 0.09
N PHE A 99 9.32 -3.42 -0.01
CA PHE A 99 8.43 -2.27 -0.15
C PHE A 99 8.13 -1.70 1.24
N ASP A 100 8.41 -0.41 1.43
CA ASP A 100 8.17 0.29 2.70
C ASP A 100 7.83 1.77 2.46
N PHE A 101 7.53 2.49 3.53
CA PHE A 101 7.46 3.94 3.50
C PHE A 101 8.82 4.55 3.19
N LYS A 102 8.81 5.63 2.42
CA LYS A 102 10.00 6.46 2.22
C LYS A 102 10.48 7.02 3.57
N GLU A 103 11.80 7.11 3.75
CA GLU A 103 12.39 7.60 5.01
C GLU A 103 11.97 9.03 5.36
N THR A 104 11.65 9.83 4.35
CA THR A 104 11.16 11.20 4.49
C THR A 104 9.75 11.31 5.07
N ILE A 105 8.98 10.21 5.10
CA ILE A 105 7.62 10.20 5.68
C ILE A 105 7.74 10.05 7.20
N SER A 106 7.19 11.02 7.95
CA SER A 106 7.20 11.01 9.42
C SER A 106 6.42 9.83 10.02
N GLU A 107 6.79 9.41 11.23
CA GLU A 107 6.09 8.33 11.94
C GLU A 107 4.60 8.65 12.21
N GLU A 108 4.26 9.93 12.42
CA GLU A 108 2.86 10.35 12.55
C GLU A 108 2.04 10.03 11.30
N ILE A 109 2.57 10.37 10.11
CA ILE A 109 1.91 10.10 8.83
C ILE A 109 1.85 8.59 8.57
N ARG A 110 2.92 7.84 8.89
CA ARG A 110 2.94 6.38 8.78
C ARG A 110 1.87 5.74 9.66
N LEU A 111 1.75 6.18 10.92
CA LEU A 111 0.75 5.71 11.86
C LEU A 111 -0.67 6.05 11.38
N GLU A 112 -0.91 7.27 10.91
CA GLU A 112 -2.21 7.69 10.37
C GLU A 112 -2.58 6.86 9.13
N SER A 113 -1.62 6.62 8.23
CA SER A 113 -1.79 5.78 7.04
C SER A 113 -2.21 4.35 7.40
N ARG A 114 -1.48 3.73 8.34
CA ARG A 114 -1.79 2.39 8.87
C ARG A 114 -3.18 2.35 9.51
N LYS A 115 -3.50 3.34 10.36
CA LYS A 115 -4.81 3.47 11.03
C LYS A 115 -5.95 3.64 10.04
N THR A 116 -5.75 4.46 9.01
CA THR A 116 -6.72 4.72 7.95
C THR A 116 -7.04 3.43 7.19
N ALA A 117 -6.01 2.69 6.76
CA ALA A 117 -6.21 1.38 6.15
C ALA A 117 -6.93 0.42 7.10
N PHE A 118 -6.54 0.34 8.38
CA PHE A 118 -7.19 -0.54 9.35
C PHE A 118 -8.69 -0.27 9.50
N ASN A 119 -9.08 1.01 9.59
CA ASN A 119 -10.46 1.43 9.79
C ASN A 119 -11.32 1.29 8.53
N LEU A 120 -10.76 1.62 7.36
CA LEU A 120 -11.55 1.80 6.14
C LEU A 120 -11.49 0.61 5.17
N TYR A 121 -10.44 -0.22 5.26
CA TYR A 121 -10.27 -1.39 4.41
C TYR A 121 -10.82 -2.65 5.08
N ASN A 122 -11.87 -3.21 4.49
CA ASN A 122 -12.40 -4.52 4.83
C ASN A 122 -12.09 -5.52 3.69
N PRO A 123 -11.10 -6.40 3.85
CA PRO A 123 -10.73 -7.33 2.78
C PRO A 123 -11.89 -8.29 2.51
N GLN A 124 -12.29 -8.41 1.24
CA GLN A 124 -13.13 -9.54 0.82
C GLN A 124 -12.24 -10.80 0.80
N MET A 125 -12.77 -11.93 1.25
CA MET A 125 -12.03 -13.20 1.19
C MET A 125 -11.66 -13.48 -0.27
N ARG A 126 -10.37 -13.76 -0.55
CA ARG A 126 -9.95 -14.30 -1.85
C ARG A 126 -10.74 -15.61 -2.05
N LYS A 127 -11.64 -15.65 -3.02
CA LYS A 127 -12.31 -16.89 -3.44
C LYS A 127 -11.39 -17.68 -4.35
#